data_AF-A0A0G3GW04-F1
#
_entry.id   AF-A0A0G3GW04-F1
#
_cell.length_a   1.000
_cell.length_b   1.000
_cell.length_c   1.000
_cell.angle_alpha   90.00
_cell.angle_beta   90.00
_cell.angle_gamma   90.00
#
_symmetry.space_group_name_H-M   'P 1'
#
loop_
_entity.id
_entity.type
_entity.pdbx_description
1 polymer ?
#
loop_
_entity_poly.entity_id
_entity_poly.type
_entity_poly.pdbx_seq_one_letter_code
_entity_poly.pdbx_strand_id
1 'polypeptide(L)' 'MAQKKKRRRITRLSDAVDYDRTADRDSRPSLIDHDRMVILDSELFDDDVDADATSHSLDYYKEQQPPHYGM' A
#
# COMPACT_ATOMS: atom_id res chain seq x y z
N MET A 1 -28.98 -16.06 -20.84
CA MET A 1 -28.25 -15.51 -19.68
C MET A 1 -28.21 -16.55 -18.58
N ALA A 2 -27.08 -17.22 -18.36
CA ALA A 2 -26.97 -18.26 -17.32
C ALA A 2 -26.78 -17.61 -15.93
N GLN A 3 -27.60 -17.97 -14.96
CA GLN A 3 -27.46 -17.50 -13.58
C GLN A 3 -26.12 -17.97 -12.99
N LYS A 4 -25.29 -17.04 -12.49
CA LYS A 4 -24.04 -17.36 -11.78
C LYS A 4 -24.38 -18.13 -10.51
N LYS A 5 -24.09 -19.43 -10.49
CA LYS A 5 -24.25 -20.28 -9.31
C LYS A 5 -23.31 -19.78 -8.20
N LYS A 6 -23.89 -19.30 -7.08
CA LYS A 6 -23.13 -18.81 -5.93
C LYS A 6 -22.33 -19.97 -5.33
N ARG A 7 -21.02 -20.02 -5.58
CA ARG A 7 -20.11 -21.02 -4.98
C ARG A 7 -20.04 -20.74 -3.48
N ARG A 8 -20.56 -21.66 -2.66
CA ARG A 8 -20.40 -21.60 -1.20
C ARG A 8 -18.92 -21.83 -0.89
N ARG A 9 -18.25 -20.86 -0.26
CA ARG A 9 -16.89 -21.04 0.29
C ARG A 9 -17.03 -21.87 1.56
N ILE A 10 -16.30 -22.98 1.63
CA ILE A 10 -16.20 -23.80 2.84
C ILE A 10 -15.07 -23.21 3.67
N THR A 11 -15.36 -22.78 4.89
CA THR A 11 -14.35 -22.39 5.87
C THR A 11 -13.92 -23.64 6.63
N ARG A 12 -12.64 -23.99 6.55
CA ARG A 12 -12.05 -25.03 7.41
C ARG A 12 -11.50 -24.34 8.66
N LEU A 13 -12.10 -24.64 9.80
CA LEU A 13 -11.56 -24.21 11.09
C LEU A 13 -10.31 -25.04 11.39
N SER A 14 -9.29 -24.41 11.95
CA SER A 14 -8.08 -25.08 12.40
C SER A 14 -8.36 -25.93 13.63
N ASP A 15 -7.73 -27.09 13.74
CA ASP A 15 -7.71 -27.92 14.96
C ASP A 15 -6.72 -27.39 16.01
N ALA A 16 -6.46 -26.08 15.97
CA ALA A 16 -5.54 -25.43 16.89
C ALA A 16 -6.19 -25.35 18.27
N VAL A 17 -5.41 -25.70 19.29
CA VAL A 17 -5.85 -25.61 20.69
C VAL A 17 -6.23 -24.16 21.03
N ASP A 18 -7.31 -24.00 21.79
CA ASP A 18 -7.68 -22.71 22.38
C ASP A 18 -6.90 -22.53 23.68
N TYR A 19 -5.81 -21.77 23.61
CA TYR A 19 -4.91 -21.49 24.72
C TYR A 19 -4.66 -19.98 24.83
N ASP A 20 -4.13 -19.56 25.97
CA ASP A 20 -3.79 -18.16 26.21
C ASP A 20 -2.66 -17.70 25.28
N ARG A 21 -3.00 -16.78 24.37
CA ARG A 21 -2.06 -16.18 23.41
C ARG A 21 -1.58 -14.80 23.86
N THR A 22 -1.75 -14.46 25.14
CA THR A 22 -1.14 -13.26 25.69
C THR A 22 0.38 -13.34 25.51
N ALA A 23 0.92 -12.26 25.00
CA ALA A 23 2.35 -12.06 24.84
C ALA A 23 2.69 -10.68 25.38
N ASP A 24 3.91 -10.52 25.86
CA ASP A 24 4.42 -9.22 26.24
C ASP A 24 4.30 -8.28 25.04
N ARG A 25 3.73 -7.10 25.29
CA ARG A 25 3.77 -6.02 24.32
C ARG A 25 5.03 -5.23 24.61
N ASP A 26 5.87 -5.04 23.60
CA ASP A 26 6.95 -4.07 23.69
C ASP A 26 6.37 -2.76 24.22
N SER A 27 6.90 -2.29 25.35
CA SER A 27 6.52 -1.00 25.93
C SER A 27 7.08 0.12 25.04
N ARG A 28 6.49 0.33 23.87
CA ARG A 28 6.76 1.49 23.04
C ARG A 28 5.64 2.51 23.23
N PRO A 29 5.78 3.50 24.12
CA PRO A 29 5.25 4.81 23.83
C PRO A 29 6.04 5.40 22.65
N SER A 30 5.29 5.93 21.69
CA SER A 30 5.75 6.54 20.45
C SER A 30 6.76 7.66 20.70
N LEU A 31 7.94 7.54 20.11
CA LEU A 31 8.50 8.67 19.40
C LEU A 31 8.46 8.24 17.94
N ILE A 32 7.65 8.96 17.16
CA ILE A 32 7.96 9.12 15.74
C ILE A 32 9.48 9.30 15.70
N ASP A 33 10.16 8.47 14.92
CA ASP A 33 11.61 8.54 14.77
C ASP A 33 11.90 9.87 14.06
N HIS A 34 11.90 10.96 14.84
CA HIS A 34 12.05 12.32 14.39
C HIS A 34 13.45 12.49 13.77
N ASP A 35 14.40 11.63 14.14
CA ASP A 35 15.73 11.55 13.56
C ASP A 35 15.72 10.93 12.15
N ARG A 36 14.61 10.29 11.73
CA ARG A 36 14.39 9.76 10.37
C ARG A 36 13.32 10.51 9.58
N MET A 37 12.83 11.65 10.06
CA MET A 37 11.89 12.45 9.27
C MET A 37 12.65 13.29 8.24
N VAL A 38 12.28 13.14 6.96
CA VAL A 38 12.71 14.08 5.91
C VAL A 38 11.78 15.29 5.98
N ILE A 39 12.32 16.45 6.34
CA ILE A 39 11.60 17.72 6.27
C ILE A 39 11.46 18.07 4.80
N LEU A 40 10.22 18.09 4.30
CA LEU A 40 9.93 18.58 2.96
C LEU A 40 9.66 20.10 3.08
N ASP A 41 10.69 20.93 2.96
CA ASP A 41 10.53 22.39 2.92
C ASP A 41 9.79 22.79 1.64
N SER A 42 8.52 23.19 1.75
CA SER A 42 7.66 23.51 0.59
C SER A 42 8.18 24.63 -0.32
N GLU A 43 9.13 25.45 0.15
CA GLU A 43 9.80 26.48 -0.65
C GLU A 43 11.02 25.94 -1.43
N LEU A 44 11.51 24.73 -1.10
CA LEU A 44 12.59 24.03 -1.80
C LEU A 44 12.06 23.04 -2.86
N PHE A 45 10.77 22.66 -2.80
CA PHE A 45 10.14 21.80 -3.82
C PHE A 45 9.62 22.58 -5.04
N ASP A 46 9.68 23.92 -5.01
CA ASP A 46 9.35 24.74 -6.17
C ASP A 46 10.53 24.86 -7.15
N ASP A 47 11.74 24.44 -6.75
CA ASP A 47 12.96 24.48 -7.57
C ASP A 47 13.69 23.12 -7.49
N ASP A 48 13.40 22.25 -8.47
CA ASP A 48 14.12 21.01 -8.79
C ASP A 48 13.93 19.77 -7.89
N VAL A 49 12.71 19.23 -7.85
CA VAL A 49 12.51 17.79 -7.66
C VAL A 49 12.74 17.10 -9.01
N ASP A 50 13.89 16.45 -9.14
CA ASP A 50 14.28 15.54 -10.22
C ASP A 50 14.48 16.14 -11.62
N ALA A 51 15.60 16.86 -11.80
CA ALA A 51 16.22 17.11 -13.11
C ALA A 51 16.78 15.82 -13.80
N ASP A 52 16.29 14.63 -13.45
CA ASP A 52 16.44 13.38 -14.22
C ASP A 52 15.16 12.51 -14.24
N ALA A 53 14.04 13.03 -13.74
CA ALA A 53 12.74 12.51 -14.09
C ALA A 53 12.32 13.26 -15.35
N THR A 54 12.55 12.65 -16.51
CA THR A 54 11.89 13.08 -17.75
C THR A 54 10.44 13.33 -17.38
N SER A 55 9.97 14.58 -17.44
CA SER A 55 8.65 14.96 -16.94
C SER A 55 7.59 14.21 -17.74
N HIS A 56 7.23 13.02 -17.29
CA HIS A 56 6.30 12.16 -17.99
C HIS A 56 4.94 12.84 -17.86
N SER A 57 4.46 13.39 -18.96
CA SER A 57 3.14 14.01 -18.99
C SER A 57 2.10 12.97 -18.59
N LEU A 58 0.95 13.43 -18.10
CA LEU A 58 -0.16 12.54 -17.74
C LEU A 58 -0.57 11.63 -18.90
N ASP A 59 -0.32 12.08 -20.14
CA ASP A 59 -0.56 11.31 -21.36
C ASP A 59 0.45 10.17 -21.56
N TYR A 60 1.73 10.36 -21.20
CA TYR A 60 2.72 9.28 -21.21
C TYR A 60 2.26 8.08 -20.36
N TYR A 61 1.75 8.34 -19.17
CA TYR A 61 1.32 7.27 -18.26
C TYR A 61 0.07 6.54 -18.74
N LYS A 62 -0.82 7.20 -19.49
CA LYS A 62 -1.98 6.56 -20.11
C LYS A 62 -1.56 5.61 -21.23
N GLU A 63 -0.56 5.99 -22.02
CA GLU A 63 -0.04 5.18 -23.13
C GLU A 63 0.74 3.96 -22.65
N GLN A 64 1.41 4.04 -21.49
CA GLN A 64 2.13 2.92 -20.89
C GLN A 64 1.25 1.99 -20.05
N GLN A 65 -0.08 2.20 -20.01
CA GLN A 65 -0.95 1.31 -19.25
C GLN A 65 -0.97 -0.11 -19.86
N PRO A 66 -0.75 -1.16 -19.05
CA PRO A 66 -0.89 -2.53 -19.51
C PRO A 66 -2.29 -2.79 -20.07
N PRO A 67 -2.45 -3.71 -21.03
CA PRO A 67 -3.71 -3.95 -21.75
C PRO A 67 -4.88 -4.40 -20.87
N HIS A 68 -4.65 -4.67 -19.59
CA HIS A 68 -5.67 -5.05 -18.61
C HIS A 68 -6.37 -3.86 -17.92
N TYR A 69 -5.89 -2.64 -18.13
CA TYR A 69 -6.46 -1.42 -17.53
C TYR A 69 -7.54 -0.73 -18.39
N GLY A 70 -7.78 -1.21 -19.61
CA GLY A 70 -8.73 -0.61 -20.57
C GLY A 70 -10.01 -1.43 -20.80
N MET A 71 -10.73 -1.81 -19.74
CA MET A 71 -12.08 -2.40 -19.85
C MET A 71 -13.13 -1.49 -19.23
#